data_AF-A0A329YJ62-F1
#
_entry.id   AF-A0A329YJ62-F1
#
_cell.length_a   1.000
_cell.length_b   1.000
_cell.length_c   1.000
_cell.angle_alpha   90.00
_cell.angle_beta   90.00
_cell.angle_gamma   90.00
#
_symmetry.space_group_name_H-M   'P 1'
#
loop_
_entity.id
_entity.type
_entity.pdbx_description
1 polymer ?
#
loop_
_entity_poly.entity_id
_entity_poly.type
_entity_poly.pdbx_seq_one_letter_code
_entity_poly.pdbx_strand_id
1 'polypeptide(L)'
;ATGDLETGLISCTPAGAMLLVRSIHGEDLSGLNAVVIGRSNLFGKPMAQLLLSANATVTTAHSRTKDLASVARGADILVAAVGRPEMVKADWIKPGATVIDVGINRIAAPERGEGKSRLVG
;
A
#
# COMPACT_ATOMS: atom_id res chain seq x y z
N ALA A 1 5.19 -20.56 -6.20
CA ALA A 1 4.87 -20.46 -4.76
C ALA A 1 5.09 -19.02 -4.30
N THR A 2 4.43 -18.55 -3.25
CA THR A 2 4.73 -17.24 -2.65
C THR A 2 6.24 -17.17 -2.35
N GLY A 3 6.96 -16.27 -3.01
CA GLY A 3 8.41 -16.08 -2.82
C GLY A 3 9.32 -16.48 -3.99
N ASP A 4 8.80 -17.14 -5.04
CA ASP A 4 9.56 -17.33 -6.28
C ASP A 4 9.39 -16.09 -7.18
N LEU A 5 10.34 -15.18 -7.09
CA LEU A 5 10.36 -13.93 -7.86
C LEU A 5 11.10 -14.04 -9.19
N GLU A 6 11.82 -15.14 -9.44
CA GLU A 6 12.60 -15.34 -10.66
C GLU A 6 11.79 -16.06 -11.73
N THR A 7 11.05 -17.10 -11.36
CA THR A 7 10.24 -17.89 -12.31
C THR A 7 8.74 -17.79 -12.07
N GLY A 8 8.32 -17.18 -10.96
CA GLY A 8 6.92 -16.96 -10.63
C GLY A 8 6.32 -15.73 -11.31
N LEU A 9 5.03 -15.82 -11.65
CA LEU A 9 4.25 -14.65 -12.09
C LEU A 9 3.96 -13.73 -10.89
N ILE A 10 4.30 -12.46 -11.05
CA ILE A 10 4.04 -11.41 -10.06
C ILE A 10 2.77 -10.65 -10.46
N SER A 11 1.92 -10.34 -9.49
CA SER A 11 0.75 -9.49 -9.71
C SER A 11 1.19 -8.12 -10.24
N CYS A 12 0.54 -7.64 -11.31
CA CYS A 12 0.98 -6.46 -12.05
C CYS A 12 0.93 -5.17 -11.20
N THR A 13 -0.07 -5.00 -10.34
CA THR A 13 -0.19 -3.78 -9.53
C THR A 13 0.88 -3.70 -8.43
N PRO A 14 1.16 -4.76 -7.64
CA PRO A 14 2.32 -4.79 -6.75
C PRO A 14 3.66 -4.62 -7.48
N ALA A 15 3.83 -5.24 -8.66
CA ALA A 15 5.04 -5.06 -9.45
C ALA A 15 5.24 -3.59 -9.87
N GLY A 16 4.18 -2.94 -10.37
CA GLY A 16 4.21 -1.52 -10.72
C GLY A 16 4.47 -0.62 -9.51
N ALA A 17 3.84 -0.90 -8.37
CA ALA A 17 4.09 -0.18 -7.13
C ALA A 17 5.56 -0.31 -6.67
N MET A 18 6.17 -1.49 -6.84
CA MET A 18 7.58 -1.70 -6.51
C MET A 18 8.51 -0.83 -7.37
N LEU A 19 8.20 -0.65 -8.66
CA LEU A 19 8.96 0.26 -9.53
C LEU A 19 8.91 1.71 -9.03
N LEU A 20 7.76 2.16 -8.55
CA LEU A 20 7.60 3.50 -7.97
C LEU A 20 8.35 3.67 -6.64
N VAL A 21 8.37 2.63 -5.81
CA VAL A 21 9.16 2.65 -4.56
C VAL A 21 10.65 2.72 -4.88
N ARG A 22 11.12 1.89 -5.82
CA ARG A 22 12.53 1.82 -6.22
C ARG A 22 13.03 3.09 -6.92
N SER A 23 12.16 3.81 -7.63
CA SER A 23 12.55 5.10 -8.24
C SER A 23 12.88 6.18 -7.20
N ILE A 24 12.42 6.03 -5.96
CA ILE A 24 12.71 6.95 -4.85
C ILE A 24 13.86 6.43 -3.97
N HIS A 25 13.86 5.14 -3.65
CA HIS A 25 14.78 4.57 -2.63
C HIS A 25 15.93 3.73 -3.21
N GLY A 26 15.88 3.38 -4.50
CA GLY A 26 16.79 2.41 -5.11
C GLY A 26 16.31 0.95 -4.99
N GLU A 27 17.12 0.02 -5.51
CA GLU A 27 16.77 -1.41 -5.56
C GLU A 27 16.83 -2.10 -4.18
N ASP A 28 17.76 -1.67 -3.32
CA ASP A 28 17.94 -2.20 -1.97
C ASP A 28 17.20 -1.33 -0.96
N LEU A 29 16.18 -1.89 -0.31
CA LEU A 29 15.36 -1.23 0.70
C LEU A 29 15.80 -1.59 2.13
N SER A 30 17.02 -2.12 2.28
CA SER A 30 17.61 -2.47 3.58
C SER A 30 17.49 -1.32 4.59
N GLY A 31 16.99 -1.65 5.79
CA GLY A 31 16.85 -0.70 6.89
C GLY A 31 15.59 0.16 6.87
N LEU A 32 14.82 0.15 5.77
CA LEU A 32 13.54 0.86 5.72
C LEU A 32 12.43 0.06 6.40
N ASN A 33 11.56 0.77 7.13
CA ASN A 33 10.35 0.21 7.71
C ASN A 33 9.17 0.42 6.75
N ALA A 34 8.62 -0.67 6.22
CA ALA A 34 7.46 -0.63 5.33
C ALA A 34 6.20 -1.15 6.02
N VAL A 35 5.11 -0.40 5.94
CA VAL A 35 3.79 -0.79 6.45
C VAL A 35 2.83 -0.98 5.29
N VAL A 36 2.30 -2.19 5.15
CA VAL A 36 1.26 -2.52 4.16
C VAL A 36 -0.08 -2.65 4.87
N ILE A 37 -0.98 -1.69 4.67
CA ILE A 37 -2.33 -1.74 5.18
C ILE A 37 -3.23 -2.43 4.15
N GLY A 38 -3.55 -3.70 4.42
CA GLY A 38 -4.33 -4.54 3.53
C GLY A 38 -3.63 -5.86 3.25
N ARG A 39 -4.40 -6.95 3.19
CA ARG A 39 -3.89 -8.32 3.01
C ARG A 39 -4.65 -9.11 1.96
N SER A 40 -5.13 -8.43 0.93
CA SER A 40 -5.77 -9.07 -0.21
C SER A 40 -4.79 -9.97 -0.96
N ASN A 41 -5.29 -11.00 -1.63
CA ASN A 41 -4.45 -11.90 -2.42
C ASN A 41 -3.92 -11.23 -3.68
N LEU A 42 -4.66 -10.25 -4.24
CA LEU A 42 -4.30 -9.57 -5.48
C LEU A 42 -3.23 -8.49 -5.28
N PHE A 43 -3.20 -7.87 -4.11
CA PHE A 43 -2.29 -6.74 -3.86
C PHE A 43 -1.54 -6.83 -2.52
N GLY A 44 -2.25 -6.77 -1.40
CA GLY A 44 -1.60 -6.54 -0.09
C GLY A 44 -0.55 -7.59 0.28
N LYS A 45 -0.87 -8.88 0.11
CA LYS A 45 0.09 -9.96 0.39
C LYS A 45 1.26 -9.97 -0.60
N PRO A 46 1.05 -9.94 -1.95
CA PRO A 46 2.17 -9.84 -2.87
C PRO A 46 3.06 -8.61 -2.63
N MET A 47 2.49 -7.44 -2.36
CA MET A 47 3.26 -6.22 -2.11
C MET A 47 4.14 -6.35 -0.86
N ALA A 48 3.60 -6.90 0.23
CA ALA A 48 4.37 -7.18 1.44
C ALA A 48 5.54 -8.12 1.18
N GLN A 49 5.36 -9.13 0.32
CA GLN A 49 6.44 -10.06 -0.05
C GLN A 49 7.50 -9.39 -0.92
N LEU A 50 7.12 -8.55 -1.90
CA LEU A 50 8.08 -7.82 -2.74
C LEU A 50 8.96 -6.86 -1.93
N LEU A 51 8.36 -6.13 -0.99
CA LEU A 51 9.10 -5.23 -0.08
C LEU A 51 10.07 -6.02 0.81
N LEU A 52 9.63 -7.16 1.34
CA LEU A 52 10.46 -8.03 2.17
C LEU A 52 11.63 -8.62 1.36
N SER A 53 11.38 -9.07 0.13
CA SER A 53 12.40 -9.59 -0.77
C SER A 53 13.42 -8.53 -1.21
N ALA A 54 13.06 -7.25 -1.12
CA ALA A 54 13.98 -6.12 -1.32
C ALA A 54 14.62 -5.63 -0.01
N ASN A 55 14.60 -6.46 1.05
CA ASN A 55 15.23 -6.22 2.36
C ASN A 55 14.57 -5.18 3.28
N ALA A 56 13.37 -4.68 2.96
CA ALA A 56 12.63 -3.85 3.90
C ALA A 56 12.15 -4.65 5.12
N THR A 57 12.07 -4.01 6.29
CA THR A 57 11.34 -4.57 7.43
C THR A 57 9.85 -4.32 7.22
N VAL A 58 9.05 -5.38 7.07
CA VAL A 58 7.65 -5.25 6.66
C VAL A 58 6.67 -5.58 7.79
N THR A 59 5.76 -4.65 8.08
CA THR A 59 4.57 -4.89 8.91
C THR A 59 3.32 -4.94 8.04
N THR A 60 2.59 -6.07 8.06
CA THR A 60 1.28 -6.18 7.41
C THR A 60 0.16 -5.87 8.39
N ALA A 61 -0.57 -4.79 8.16
CA ALA A 61 -1.70 -4.36 8.96
C ALA A 61 -3.05 -4.65 8.28
N HIS A 62 -4.13 -4.76 9.04
CA HIS A 62 -5.46 -5.11 8.53
C HIS A 62 -6.58 -4.68 9.48
N SER A 63 -7.83 -5.02 9.14
CA SER A 63 -9.05 -4.67 9.88
C SER A 63 -9.13 -5.15 11.34
N ARG A 64 -8.13 -5.91 11.83
CA ARG A 64 -8.05 -6.34 13.24
C ARG A 64 -6.79 -5.82 13.95
N THR A 65 -6.03 -4.96 13.29
CA THR A 65 -4.94 -4.21 13.92
C THR A 65 -5.56 -3.21 14.89
N LYS A 66 -5.21 -3.29 16.18
CA LYS A 66 -5.86 -2.50 17.26
C LYS A 66 -5.63 -0.99 17.11
N ASP A 67 -4.39 -0.58 16.85
CA ASP A 67 -4.03 0.83 16.67
C ASP A 67 -3.33 1.00 15.32
N LEU A 68 -4.16 1.09 14.27
CA LEU A 68 -3.66 1.17 12.90
C LEU A 68 -2.88 2.47 12.65
N ALA A 69 -3.29 3.57 13.27
CA ALA A 69 -2.64 4.86 13.14
C ALA A 69 -1.22 4.80 13.70
N SER A 70 -1.04 4.26 14.92
CA SER A 70 0.29 4.12 15.51
C SER A 70 1.20 3.21 14.71
N VAL A 71 0.67 2.13 14.12
CA VAL A 71 1.46 1.24 13.25
C VAL A 71 1.94 2.00 12.00
N ALA A 72 1.06 2.80 11.37
CA ALA A 72 1.39 3.55 10.16
C ALA A 72 2.42 4.66 10.37
N ARG A 73 2.42 5.34 11.52
CA ARG A 73 3.31 6.49 11.82
C ARG A 73 4.80 6.15 11.80
N GLY A 74 5.18 4.89 11.96
CA GLY A 74 6.57 4.46 11.91
C GLY A 74 7.10 4.18 10.51
N ALA A 75 6.25 4.22 9.48
CA ALA A 75 6.59 3.74 8.14
C ALA A 75 7.42 4.76 7.35
N ASP A 76 8.55 4.32 6.80
CA ASP A 76 9.26 5.01 5.72
C ASP A 76 8.53 4.82 4.38
N ILE A 77 7.91 3.64 4.21
CA ILE A 77 7.07 3.30 3.06
C ILE A 77 5.70 2.87 3.57
N LEU A 78 4.67 3.67 3.30
CA LEU A 78 3.29 3.37 3.68
C LEU A 78 2.48 2.97 2.45
N VAL A 79 1.94 1.75 2.45
CA VAL A 79 1.09 1.24 1.36
C VAL A 79 -0.35 1.12 1.83
N ALA A 80 -1.26 1.87 1.20
CA ALA A 80 -2.69 1.86 1.49
C ALA A 80 -3.47 1.01 0.46
N ALA A 81 -3.90 -0.18 0.86
CA ALA A 81 -4.56 -1.18 -0.01
C ALA A 81 -5.87 -1.71 0.60
N VAL A 82 -6.75 -0.81 1.03
CA VAL A 82 -7.94 -1.14 1.85
C VAL A 82 -9.29 -0.98 1.15
N GLY A 83 -9.35 -0.34 -0.02
CA GLY A 83 -10.62 -0.08 -0.72
C GLY A 83 -11.63 0.73 0.12
N ARG A 84 -11.10 1.61 0.99
CA ARG A 84 -11.88 2.56 1.78
C ARG A 84 -11.36 3.96 1.48
N PRO A 85 -12.19 4.85 0.90
CA PRO A 85 -11.74 6.18 0.55
C PRO A 85 -11.33 6.95 1.81
N GLU A 86 -10.24 7.72 1.69
CA GLU A 86 -9.78 8.67 2.71
C GLU A 86 -9.50 8.05 4.10
N MET A 87 -9.25 6.74 4.17
CA MET A 87 -9.06 6.06 5.47
C MET A 87 -7.75 6.48 6.15
N VAL A 88 -6.66 6.53 5.38
CA VAL A 88 -5.35 6.97 5.88
C VAL A 88 -5.36 8.49 5.98
N LYS A 89 -5.02 9.01 7.17
CA LYS A 89 -5.03 10.44 7.45
C LYS A 89 -3.61 11.01 7.44
N ALA A 90 -3.49 12.32 7.24
CA ALA A 90 -2.20 12.99 7.14
C ALA A 90 -1.31 12.79 8.39
N ASP A 91 -1.91 12.77 9.58
CA ASP A 91 -1.24 12.55 10.87
C ASP A 91 -0.78 11.09 11.10
N TRP A 92 -1.10 10.18 10.17
CA TRP A 92 -0.61 8.81 10.18
C TRP A 92 0.69 8.67 9.39
N ILE A 93 1.03 9.66 8.57
CA ILE A 93 2.14 9.61 7.62
C ILE A 93 3.38 10.22 8.30
N LYS A 94 4.45 9.44 8.38
CA LYS A 94 5.76 9.95 8.82
C LYS A 94 6.22 11.05 7.86
N PRO A 95 6.70 12.21 8.35
CA PRO A 95 7.30 13.22 7.49
C PRO A 95 8.43 12.62 6.63
N GLY A 96 8.36 12.84 5.31
CA GLY A 96 9.31 12.31 4.34
C GLY A 96 9.04 10.87 3.89
N ALA A 97 7.97 10.21 4.36
CA ALA A 97 7.61 8.87 3.91
C ALA A 97 7.16 8.85 2.44
N THR A 98 7.41 7.73 1.78
CA THR A 98 6.79 7.39 0.50
C THR A 98 5.44 6.74 0.74
N VAL A 99 4.40 7.28 0.11
CA VAL A 99 3.04 6.75 0.21
C VAL A 99 2.63 6.14 -1.13
N ILE A 100 2.20 4.88 -1.10
CA ILE A 100 1.60 4.19 -2.24
C ILE A 100 0.11 4.00 -1.93
N ASP A 101 -0.75 4.82 -2.53
CA ASP A 101 -2.19 4.62 -2.51
C ASP A 101 -2.64 3.89 -3.77
N VAL A 102 -3.22 2.70 -3.60
CA VAL A 102 -3.77 1.90 -4.71
C VAL A 102 -5.29 1.85 -4.70
N GLY A 103 -5.94 2.56 -3.77
CA GLY A 103 -7.38 2.60 -3.65
C GLY A 103 -8.02 3.32 -4.84
N ILE A 104 -8.85 2.61 -5.60
CA ILE A 104 -9.77 3.24 -6.56
C ILE A 104 -11.18 2.96 -6.07
N ASN A 105 -11.82 3.99 -5.53
CA ASN A 105 -13.11 3.90 -4.87
C ASN A 105 -14.17 4.68 -5.67
N ARG A 106 -15.37 4.12 -5.78
CA ARG A 106 -16.51 4.80 -6.39
C ARG A 106 -17.38 5.38 -5.29
N ILE A 107 -17.62 6.69 -5.32
CA ILE A 107 -18.47 7.39 -4.37
C ILE A 107 -19.61 8.12 -5.09
N ALA A 108 -20.71 8.36 -4.38
CA ALA A 108 -21.82 9.14 -4.90
C ALA A 108 -21.37 10.57 -5.24
N ALA A 109 -21.89 11.11 -6.34
CA ALA A 109 -21.62 12.45 -6.82
C ALA A 109 -22.94 13.19 -7.11
N PRO A 110 -23.76 13.48 -6.08
CA PRO A 110 -25.07 14.11 -6.25
C PRO A 110 -24.97 15.48 -6.92
N GLU A 111 -23.83 16.18 -6.79
CA GLU A 111 -23.54 17.42 -7.48
C GLU A 111 -23.51 17.28 -9.01
N ARG A 112 -23.39 16.05 -9.54
CA ARG A 112 -23.43 15.72 -10.97
C ARG A 112 -24.80 15.20 -11.43
N GLY A 113 -25.78 15.11 -10.52
CA GLY A 113 -27.11 14.57 -10.75
C GLY A 113 -27.41 13.29 -9.97
N GLU A 114 -28.69 12.96 -9.84
CA GLU A 114 -29.16 11.78 -9.10
C GLU A 114 -28.61 10.48 -9.71
N GLY A 115 -28.18 9.55 -8.84
CA GLY A 115 -27.59 8.26 -9.25
C GLY A 115 -26.18 8.36 -9.86
N LYS A 116 -25.59 9.55 -9.97
CA LYS A 116 -24.22 9.70 -10.50
C LYS A 116 -23.18 9.37 -9.45
N SER A 117 -22.01 8.94 -9.92
CA SER A 117 -20.84 8.62 -9.10
C SER A 117 -19.57 9.23 -9.68
N ARG A 118 -18.56 9.37 -8.83
CA ARG A 118 -17.19 9.73 -9.23
C ARG A 118 -16.21 8.74 -8.63
N LEU A 119 -15.04 8.62 -9.28
CA LEU A 119 -13.93 7.87 -8.73
C LEU A 119 -13.10 8.78 -7.82
N VAL A 120 -12.64 8.22 -6.71
CA VAL A 120 -11.68 8.82 -5.79
C VAL A 120 -10.63 7.78 -5.42
N GLY A 121 -9.41 8.26 -5.31
CA GLY A 121 -8.23 7.55 -4.82
C GLY A 121 -7.35 8.61 -4.22
#